data_AF-F3KID2-F1
#
_entry.id   AF-F3KID2-F1
#
_cell.length_a   1.000
_cell.length_b   1.000
_cell.length_c   1.000
_cell.angle_alpha   90.00
_cell.angle_beta   90.00
_cell.angle_gamma   90.00
#
_symmetry.space_group_name_H-M   'P 1'
#
loop_
_entity.id
_entity.type
_entity.pdbx_description
1 polymer ?
#
loop_
_entity_poly.entity_id
_entity_poly.type
_entity_poly.pdbx_seq_one_letter_code
_entity_poly.pdbx_strand_id
1 'polypeptide(L)' 'MKNAQCKKCLRKFNEKDIYTIQQFQYRKKPPYDWTRKFFKTLEIGEWDSFCENCILEYSKISTEAWRND' A
#
# COMPACT_ATOMS: atom_id res chain seq x y z
N MET A 1 -1.35 14.44 -17.43
CA MET A 1 0.06 14.00 -17.57
C MET A 1 0.35 12.96 -16.49
N LYS A 2 1.24 11.99 -16.74
CA LYS A 2 1.64 10.99 -15.74
C LYS A 2 2.78 11.54 -14.90
N ASN A 3 2.45 12.08 -13.74
CA ASN A 3 3.39 12.80 -12.87
C ASN A 3 3.67 12.05 -11.56
N ALA A 4 2.76 11.18 -11.12
CA ALA A 4 2.97 10.34 -9.95
C ALA A 4 3.85 9.13 -10.31
N GLN A 5 4.68 8.68 -9.37
CA GLN A 5 5.53 7.50 -9.52
C GLN A 5 5.20 6.47 -8.46
N CYS A 6 5.08 5.21 -8.87
CA CYS A 6 4.85 4.11 -7.94
C CYS A 6 6.14 3.81 -7.17
N LYS A 7 6.09 3.86 -5.83
CA LYS A 7 7.23 3.57 -4.96
C LYS A 7 7.78 2.15 -5.19
N LYS A 8 6.91 1.17 -5.49
CA LYS A 8 7.30 -0.23 -5.69
C LYS A 8 7.92 -0.49 -7.07
N CYS A 9 7.18 -0.16 -8.14
CA CYS A 9 7.56 -0.57 -9.50
C CYS A 9 8.17 0.56 -10.34
N LEU A 10 8.32 1.76 -9.78
CA LEU A 10 8.91 2.96 -10.39
C LEU A 10 8.20 3.47 -11.67
N ARG A 11 7.11 2.83 -12.08
CA ARG A 11 6.28 3.26 -13.22
C ARG A 11 5.52 4.54 -12.88
N LYS A 12 5.44 5.45 -13.85
CA LYS A 12 4.64 6.67 -13.75
C LYS A 12 3.17 6.41 -14.08
N PHE A 13 2.25 7.09 -13.41
CA PHE A 13 0.80 7.00 -13.61
C PHE A 13 0.14 8.36 -13.33
N ASN A 14 -1.17 8.50 -13.56
CA ASN A 14 -1.85 9.79 -13.34
C ASN A 14 -2.05 10.03 -11.84
N GLU A 15 -1.91 11.27 -11.38
CA GLU A 15 -2.09 11.62 -9.96
C GLU A 15 -3.47 11.24 -9.41
N LYS A 16 -4.51 11.30 -10.25
CA LYS A 16 -5.87 10.86 -9.87
C LYS A 16 -5.98 9.35 -9.55
N ASP A 17 -5.00 8.56 -9.96
CA ASP A 17 -4.95 7.11 -9.77
C ASP A 17 -3.98 6.74 -8.62
N ILE A 18 -3.61 7.68 -7.74
CA ILE A 18 -2.75 7.43 -6.57
C ILE A 18 -3.50 6.61 -5.52
N TYR A 19 -2.88 5.49 -5.16
CA TYR A 19 -3.22 4.73 -3.97
C TYR A 19 -2.14 4.90 -2.91
N THR A 20 -2.57 4.92 -1.65
CA THR A 20 -1.70 4.91 -0.48
C THR A 20 -2.12 3.79 0.46
N ILE A 21 -1.29 3.46 1.44
CA ILE A 21 -1.64 2.44 2.44
C ILE A 21 -2.80 2.88 3.36
N GLN A 22 -3.19 4.17 3.36
CA GLN A 22 -4.36 4.66 4.11
C GLN A 22 -5.66 3.99 3.66
N GLN A 23 -5.74 3.52 2.40
CA GLN A 23 -6.89 2.75 1.91
C GLN A 23 -7.18 1.51 2.78
N PHE A 24 -6.16 0.98 3.47
CA PHE A 24 -6.32 -0.14 4.39
C PHE A 24 -7.00 0.24 5.71
N GLN A 25 -7.26 1.52 6.01
CA GLN A 25 -8.04 1.93 7.19
C GLN A 25 -9.45 1.34 7.20
N TYR A 26 -10.02 1.13 6.02
CA TYR A 26 -11.39 0.64 5.86
C TYR A 26 -11.52 -0.88 5.93
N ARG A 27 -10.40 -1.62 6.06
CA ARG A 27 -10.44 -3.09 6.18
C ARG A 27 -10.72 -3.50 7.62
N LYS A 28 -11.56 -4.52 7.81
CA LYS A 28 -11.79 -5.10 9.15
C LYS A 28 -10.57 -5.85 9.68
N LYS A 29 -9.86 -6.57 8.79
CA LYS A 29 -8.70 -7.40 9.12
C LYS A 29 -7.65 -7.33 8.00
N PRO A 30 -6.36 -7.22 8.33
CA PRO A 30 -5.82 -6.88 9.66
C PRO A 30 -6.18 -5.45 10.09
N PRO A 31 -6.16 -5.15 11.41
CA PRO A 31 -6.35 -3.79 11.92
C PRO A 31 -5.39 -2.79 11.29
N TYR A 32 -5.81 -1.53 11.16
CA TYR A 32 -4.97 -0.50 10.53
C TYR A 32 -3.66 -0.26 11.30
N ASP A 33 -3.66 -0.30 12.62
CA ASP A 33 -2.42 -0.13 13.41
C ASP A 33 -1.40 -1.25 13.16
N TRP A 34 -1.87 -2.50 13.01
CA TRP A 34 -1.02 -3.60 12.60
C TRP A 34 -0.49 -3.36 11.18
N THR A 35 -1.37 -2.92 10.29
CA THR A 35 -1.04 -2.59 8.89
C THR A 35 0.07 -1.55 8.77
N ARG A 36 -0.03 -0.47 9.54
CA ARG A 36 0.99 0.59 9.56
C ARG A 36 2.33 0.06 10.03
N LYS A 37 2.34 -0.76 11.09
CA LYS A 37 3.57 -1.37 11.61
C LYS A 37 4.20 -2.30 10.58
N PHE A 38 3.40 -3.15 9.93
CA PHE A 38 3.85 -4.03 8.87
C PHE A 38 4.46 -3.27 7.68
N PHE A 39 3.80 -2.23 7.17
CA PHE A 39 4.37 -1.46 6.06
C PHE A 39 5.59 -0.64 6.47
N LYS A 40 5.68 -0.20 7.72
CA LYS A 40 6.86 0.46 8.25
C LYS A 40 8.10 -0.45 8.24
N THR A 41 7.96 -1.76 8.49
CA THR A 41 9.09 -2.70 8.39
C THR A 41 9.55 -2.93 6.95
N LEU A 42 8.71 -2.60 5.96
CA LEU A 42 9.03 -2.62 4.53
C LEU A 42 9.52 -1.24 4.02
N GLU A 43 9.78 -0.30 4.93
CA GLU A 43 10.18 1.09 4.61
C GLU A 43 9.14 1.82 3.72
N ILE A 44 7.86 1.48 3.89
CA ILE A 44 6.74 2.12 3.19
C ILE A 44 6.06 3.12 4.13
N GLY A 45 6.04 4.37 3.70
CA GLY A 45 5.35 5.47 4.37
C GLY A 45 3.86 5.52 4.06
N GLU A 46 3.09 6.19 4.93
CA GLU A 46 1.65 6.36 4.76
C GLU A 46 1.25 7.12 3.49
N TRP A 47 2.14 7.95 2.98
CA TRP A 47 1.92 8.81 1.82
C TRP A 47 2.70 8.35 0.57
N ASP A 48 3.36 7.19 0.64
CA ASP A 48 3.97 6.61 -0.55
C ASP A 48 2.91 6.32 -1.61
N SER A 49 3.23 6.71 -2.84
CA SER A 49 2.33 6.58 -3.97
C SER A 49 2.46 5.20 -4.61
N PHE A 50 1.34 4.52 -4.81
CA PHE A 50 1.27 3.23 -5.48
C PHE A 50 0.28 3.27 -6.64
N CYS A 51 0.61 2.53 -7.72
CA CYS A 51 -0.38 2.21 -8.72
C CYS A 51 -1.29 1.07 -8.22
N GLU A 52 -2.47 0.94 -8.83
CA GLU A 52 -3.50 -0.04 -8.47
C GLU A 52 -2.95 -1.47 -8.30
N ASN A 53 -2.19 -1.96 -9.29
CA ASN A 53 -1.63 -3.31 -9.23
C ASN A 53 -0.72 -3.54 -8.02
N CYS A 54 0.13 -2.56 -7.69
CA CYS A 54 1.06 -2.69 -6.56
C CYS A 54 0.35 -2.61 -5.21
N ILE A 55 -0.68 -1.76 -5.07
CA ILE A 55 -1.43 -1.68 -3.81
C ILE A 55 -2.28 -2.94 -3.60
N LEU A 56 -2.84 -3.53 -4.66
CA LEU A 56 -3.55 -4.81 -4.58
C LEU A 56 -2.63 -5.96 -4.17
N GLU A 57 -1.41 -5.98 -4.68
CA GLU A 57 -0.40 -6.96 -4.27
C GLU A 57 -0.04 -6.79 -2.79
N TYR A 58 0.16 -5.55 -2.31
CA TYR A 58 0.39 -5.27 -0.90
C TYR A 58 -0.82 -5.60 -0.01
N SER A 59 -2.04 -5.50 -0.54
CA SER A 59 -3.24 -5.98 0.15
C SER A 59 -3.15 -7.48 0.44
N LYS A 60 -2.73 -8.28 -0.55
CA LYS A 60 -2.54 -9.73 -0.40
C LYS A 60 -1.41 -10.05 0.57
N ILE A 61 -0.23 -9.46 0.34
CA ILE A 61 0.97 -9.67 1.17
C ILE A 61 0.67 -9.36 2.65
N SER A 62 0.06 -8.21 2.94
CA SER A 62 -0.25 -7.84 4.34
C SER A 62 -1.35 -8.73 4.96
N THR A 63 -2.27 -9.27 4.16
CA THR A 63 -3.28 -10.22 4.64
C THR A 63 -2.66 -11.59 4.96
N GLU A 64 -1.77 -12.07 4.11
CA GLU A 64 -1.05 -13.33 4.29
C GLU A 64 -0.10 -13.26 5.48
N ALA A 65 0.68 -12.17 5.59
CA ALA A 65 1.55 -11.94 6.73
C ALA A 65 0.76 -11.94 8.05
N TRP A 66 -0.40 -11.27 8.10
CA TRP A 66 -1.23 -11.26 9.31
C TRP A 66 -1.83 -12.62 9.67
N ARG A 67 -2.10 -13.49 8.69
CA ARG A 67 -2.61 -14.84 8.96
C ARG A 67 -1.55 -15.75 9.58
N ASN A 68 -0.28 -15.40 9.43
CA ASN A 68 0.88 -16.17 9.90
C ASN A 68 1.60 -15.49 11.08
N ASP A 69 1.05 -14.40 11.62
CA ASP A 69 1.54 -13.64 12.78
C ASP A 69 0.85 -14.14 14.06
#